data_AF-A0A2N1IF80-F1
#
_entry.id   AF-A0A2N1IF80-F1
#
_cell.length_a   1.000
_cell.length_b   1.000
_cell.length_c   1.000
_cell.angle_alpha   90.00
_cell.angle_beta   90.00
_cell.angle_gamma   90.00
#
_symmetry.space_group_name_H-M   'P 1'
#
loop_
_entity.id
_entity.type
_entity.pdbx_description
1 polymer ?
#
loop_
_entity_poly.entity_id
_entity_poly.type
_entity_poly.pdbx_seq_one_letter_code
_entity_poly.pdbx_strand_id
1 'polypeptide(L)'
;MNIKAKKSVLTLFASFVFVLTTNIAHAQVKLATVFADSMVLQREQPINIWGTATKNEKIEVTLNGITFQSQANNQGHWLVKLSAQQVATGQSIKVVGEHSGKANTIKLNNIAFGDVFLASGQSNMEFKVKEALTKFPQEDKLKHYPDIRQFKVKRHYDFTGPQQDVASGSWLTASSETVGEFSAVAWFFAKDLYQKHQVPIGIISSNVGASPVESWMSVESLTSFPDTQALAYNLADNKFIEQLKKDYAQERAQWWQENPTAKKLAFEFMHRTSLDFKPVGLYNAMIAPLASMKLSGVIWYQGESNTPDPVRYSEKFSTMINQWRTLFNQPQLPFLFVQLANFQKPDQQPSDSAWADIRDQQTQVLKTVKNTSMALAIDVGERHNIHPLDKKTVGERLALGARHLVYGETKLNYLSPLVDNAKLTNGRAIINFKHINKGLVVKGEKLLGFAIAGADKKFIWAEATLSSTNTKNQVTVWHDNIKSPKYVRYAWGNNPENANLYNDQGLPATPFNYDFK
;
A
#
# COMPACT_ATOMS: atom_id res chain seq x y z
N MET A 1 58.81 -83.13 23.27
CA MET A 1 58.64 -82.92 21.81
C MET A 1 57.23 -82.41 21.60
N ASN A 2 57.10 -81.13 21.21
CA ASN A 2 55.86 -80.35 21.17
C ASN A 2 54.99 -80.69 19.95
N ILE A 3 53.71 -80.99 20.15
CA ILE A 3 52.68 -80.90 19.08
C ILE A 3 51.51 -80.07 19.60
N LYS A 4 51.23 -78.99 18.87
CA LYS A 4 50.35 -77.86 19.20
C LYS A 4 48.86 -78.21 19.11
N ALA A 5 48.10 -77.66 20.05
CA ALA A 5 46.64 -77.63 20.09
C ALA A 5 46.04 -76.83 18.92
N LYS A 6 44.96 -77.36 18.29
CA LYS A 6 44.11 -76.65 17.34
C LYS A 6 43.04 -75.86 18.11
N LYS A 7 42.97 -74.55 17.87
CA LYS A 7 41.88 -73.67 18.33
C LYS A 7 40.70 -73.76 17.38
N SER A 8 39.52 -73.99 17.94
CA SER A 8 38.21 -73.79 17.29
C SER A 8 37.82 -72.32 17.44
N VAL A 9 37.49 -71.64 16.34
CA VAL A 9 36.84 -70.32 16.37
C VAL A 9 35.55 -70.43 15.56
N LEU A 10 34.44 -70.31 16.27
CA LEU A 10 33.07 -70.22 15.76
C LEU A 10 32.93 -68.96 14.89
N THR A 11 32.48 -69.11 13.65
CA THR A 11 32.09 -67.98 12.80
C THR A 11 30.63 -67.62 13.09
N LEU A 12 30.39 -66.50 13.77
CA LEU A 12 29.05 -65.96 14.02
C LEU A 12 28.57 -65.22 12.75
N PHE A 13 27.59 -65.77 12.05
CA PHE A 13 26.87 -65.05 10.98
C PHE A 13 25.87 -64.08 11.63
N ALA A 14 26.20 -62.80 11.67
CA ALA A 14 25.26 -61.75 12.06
C ALA A 14 24.43 -61.35 10.84
N SER A 15 23.21 -61.88 10.74
CA SER A 15 22.21 -61.43 9.75
C SER A 15 21.77 -60.00 10.10
N PHE A 16 22.22 -59.03 9.31
CA PHE A 16 21.75 -57.65 9.38
C PHE A 16 20.34 -57.58 8.78
N VAL A 17 19.31 -57.60 9.64
CA VAL A 17 17.92 -57.33 9.22
C VAL A 17 17.82 -55.83 8.91
N PHE A 18 17.80 -55.50 7.61
CA PHE A 18 17.51 -54.15 7.14
C PHE A 18 16.01 -53.89 7.36
N VAL A 19 15.66 -53.29 8.51
CA VAL A 19 14.30 -52.79 8.75
C VAL A 19 14.08 -51.60 7.81
N LEU A 20 13.40 -51.85 6.69
CA LEU A 20 12.80 -50.82 5.86
C LEU A 20 11.79 -50.04 6.71
N THR A 21 12.23 -48.94 7.30
CA THR A 21 11.32 -47.94 7.86
C THR A 21 10.57 -47.32 6.69
N THR A 22 9.40 -47.87 6.36
CA THR A 22 8.46 -47.19 5.48
C THR A 22 8.09 -45.88 6.16
N ASN A 23 8.64 -44.76 5.69
CA ASN A 23 8.14 -43.44 6.02
C ASN A 23 6.68 -43.42 5.60
N ILE A 24 5.75 -43.59 6.55
CA ILE A 24 4.34 -43.55 6.23
C ILE A 24 4.03 -42.09 5.91
N ALA A 25 3.93 -41.76 4.62
CA ALA A 25 3.54 -40.43 4.18
C ALA A 25 2.13 -40.13 4.72
N HIS A 26 2.05 -39.22 5.67
CA HIS A 26 0.78 -38.69 6.17
C HIS A 26 0.25 -37.64 5.17
N ALA A 27 -1.07 -37.57 4.99
CA ALA A 27 -1.69 -36.41 4.35
C ALA A 27 -1.34 -35.14 5.15
N GLN A 28 -0.89 -34.10 4.44
CA GLN A 28 -0.37 -32.88 5.04
C GLN A 28 -0.91 -31.64 4.32
N VAL A 29 -2.17 -31.66 3.88
CA VAL A 29 -2.76 -30.44 3.32
C VAL A 29 -2.62 -29.29 4.32
N LYS A 30 -2.09 -28.18 3.83
CA LYS A 30 -1.95 -26.90 4.50
C LYS A 30 -2.51 -25.83 3.59
N LEU A 31 -3.23 -24.89 4.18
CA LEU A 31 -3.67 -23.69 3.49
C LEU A 31 -2.58 -22.63 3.51
N ALA A 32 -2.58 -21.75 2.51
CA ALA A 32 -1.81 -20.51 2.60
C ALA A 32 -2.24 -19.68 3.82
N THR A 33 -1.29 -18.95 4.39
CA THR A 33 -1.42 -18.30 5.70
C THR A 33 -2.53 -17.24 5.77
N VAL A 34 -2.93 -16.68 4.63
CA VAL A 34 -4.04 -15.71 4.54
C VAL A 34 -5.40 -16.34 4.87
N PHE A 35 -5.55 -17.65 4.74
CA PHE A 35 -6.79 -18.36 5.06
C PHE A 35 -6.85 -18.73 6.54
N ALA A 36 -7.75 -18.11 7.29
CA ALA A 36 -8.04 -18.46 8.67
C ALA A 36 -9.51 -18.17 9.02
N ASP A 37 -9.91 -18.54 10.23
CA ASP A 37 -11.22 -18.19 10.76
C ASP A 37 -11.48 -16.68 10.69
N SER A 38 -12.75 -16.32 10.51
CA SER A 38 -13.20 -14.93 10.42
C SER A 38 -12.64 -14.14 9.22
N MET A 39 -12.07 -14.79 8.21
CA MET A 39 -11.64 -14.07 7.00
C MET A 39 -12.80 -13.50 6.18
N VAL A 40 -12.48 -12.55 5.30
CA VAL A 40 -13.37 -12.07 4.24
C VAL A 40 -12.78 -12.46 2.89
N LEU A 41 -13.58 -13.10 2.04
CA LEU A 41 -13.23 -13.46 0.67
C LEU A 41 -13.98 -12.58 -0.31
N GLN A 42 -13.37 -12.31 -1.46
CA GLN A 42 -13.97 -11.46 -2.49
C GLN A 42 -15.25 -12.09 -3.06
N ARG A 43 -16.37 -11.37 -2.95
CA ARG A 43 -17.65 -11.73 -3.57
C ARG A 43 -17.63 -11.53 -5.09
N GLU A 44 -18.59 -12.15 -5.76
CA GLU A 44 -18.92 -11.93 -7.20
C GLU A 44 -17.76 -12.19 -8.16
N GLN A 45 -16.71 -12.86 -7.69
CA GLN A 45 -15.58 -13.32 -8.46
C GLN A 45 -15.27 -14.77 -8.09
N PRO A 46 -14.73 -15.58 -9.00
CA PRO A 46 -14.22 -16.90 -8.65
C PRO A 46 -13.16 -16.80 -7.55
N ILE A 47 -13.24 -17.68 -6.57
CA ILE A 47 -12.36 -17.67 -5.40
C ILE A 47 -11.31 -18.75 -5.57
N ASN A 48 -10.04 -18.39 -5.47
CA ASN A 48 -8.96 -19.36 -5.38
C ASN A 48 -8.74 -19.71 -3.91
N ILE A 49 -8.74 -20.99 -3.58
CA ILE A 49 -8.22 -21.53 -2.33
C ILE A 49 -6.95 -22.32 -2.66
N TRP A 50 -5.85 -22.04 -1.98
CA TRP A 50 -4.56 -22.64 -2.31
C TRP A 50 -3.73 -22.92 -1.07
N GLY A 51 -2.67 -23.71 -1.27
CA GLY A 51 -1.69 -24.00 -0.24
C GLY A 51 -0.69 -25.07 -0.68
N THR A 52 -0.18 -25.82 0.30
CA THR A 52 0.77 -26.91 0.08
C THR A 52 0.24 -28.24 0.60
N ALA A 53 0.72 -29.34 0.06
CA ALA A 53 0.38 -30.70 0.47
C ALA A 53 1.45 -31.68 -0.04
N THR A 54 1.34 -32.97 0.30
CA THR A 54 2.22 -33.99 -0.28
C THR A 54 2.01 -34.06 -1.79
N LYS A 55 3.08 -34.33 -2.56
CA LYS A 55 2.98 -34.52 -4.01
C LYS A 55 1.86 -35.52 -4.36
N ASN A 56 1.04 -35.18 -5.35
CA ASN A 56 -0.10 -35.96 -5.83
C ASN A 56 -1.19 -36.22 -4.77
N GLU A 57 -1.16 -35.55 -3.61
CA GLU A 57 -2.24 -35.58 -2.62
C GLU A 57 -3.53 -35.03 -3.22
N LYS A 58 -4.62 -35.78 -3.10
CA LYS A 58 -5.95 -35.34 -3.55
C LYS A 58 -6.49 -34.33 -2.56
N ILE A 59 -7.01 -33.22 -3.06
CA ILE A 59 -7.55 -32.13 -2.25
C ILE A 59 -9.02 -31.95 -2.57
N GLU A 60 -9.86 -31.92 -1.54
CA GLU A 60 -11.27 -31.56 -1.63
C GLU A 60 -11.54 -30.30 -0.81
N VAL A 61 -12.24 -29.33 -1.40
CA VAL A 61 -12.70 -28.12 -0.71
C VAL A 61 -14.22 -28.08 -0.80
N THR A 62 -14.89 -28.11 0.35
CA THR A 62 -16.34 -27.99 0.45
C THR A 62 -16.73 -26.61 0.95
N LEU A 63 -17.60 -25.94 0.19
CA LEU A 63 -18.25 -24.68 0.54
C LEU A 63 -19.75 -24.84 0.32
N ASN A 64 -20.56 -24.57 1.33
CA ASN A 64 -22.04 -24.61 1.25
C ASN A 64 -22.59 -25.92 0.68
N GLY A 65 -21.99 -27.05 1.09
CA GLY A 65 -22.37 -28.39 0.63
C GLY A 65 -21.86 -28.77 -0.77
N ILE A 66 -21.24 -27.84 -1.50
CA ILE A 66 -20.64 -28.09 -2.81
C ILE A 66 -19.16 -28.43 -2.63
N THR A 67 -18.75 -29.59 -3.13
CA THR A 67 -17.35 -30.05 -3.08
C THR A 67 -16.65 -29.82 -4.42
N PHE A 68 -15.49 -29.22 -4.35
CA PHE A 68 -14.56 -28.97 -5.45
C PHE A 68 -13.30 -29.80 -5.22
N GLN A 69 -12.72 -30.33 -6.28
CA GLN A 69 -11.53 -31.20 -6.19
C GLN A 69 -10.34 -30.61 -6.94
N SER A 70 -9.14 -30.89 -6.44
CA SER A 70 -7.86 -30.62 -7.11
C SER A 70 -6.82 -31.63 -6.61
N GLN A 71 -5.58 -31.49 -7.07
CA GLN A 71 -4.47 -32.32 -6.64
C GLN A 71 -3.21 -31.47 -6.50
N ALA A 72 -2.39 -31.80 -5.51
CA ALA A 72 -1.09 -31.18 -5.36
C ALA A 72 -0.12 -31.60 -6.46
N ASN A 73 0.55 -30.62 -7.06
CA ASN A 73 1.49 -30.82 -8.14
C ASN A 73 2.80 -31.48 -7.66
N ASN A 74 3.76 -31.64 -8.57
CA ASN A 74 5.06 -32.24 -8.26
C ASN A 74 5.89 -31.48 -7.22
N GLN A 75 5.61 -30.19 -7.00
CA GLN A 75 6.24 -29.32 -6.01
C GLN A 75 5.42 -29.25 -4.70
N GLY A 76 4.30 -29.97 -4.62
CA GLY A 76 3.39 -29.97 -3.47
C GLY A 76 2.44 -28.77 -3.43
N HIS A 77 2.37 -27.94 -4.46
CA HIS A 77 1.44 -26.81 -4.50
C HIS A 77 0.09 -27.26 -5.07
N TRP A 78 -1.00 -26.73 -4.51
CA TRP A 78 -2.35 -27.00 -5.01
C TRP A 78 -3.18 -25.72 -5.00
N LEU A 79 -4.16 -25.67 -5.91
CA LEU A 79 -5.16 -24.61 -5.99
C LEU A 79 -6.49 -25.23 -6.41
N VAL A 80 -7.56 -24.82 -5.73
CA VAL A 80 -8.95 -25.12 -6.07
C VAL A 80 -9.65 -23.81 -6.37
N LYS A 81 -10.32 -23.73 -7.52
CA LYS A 81 -11.13 -22.58 -7.92
C LYS A 81 -12.58 -22.86 -7.57
N LEU A 82 -13.12 -22.11 -6.61
CA LEU A 82 -14.52 -22.15 -6.21
C LEU A 82 -15.35 -21.21 -7.07
N SER A 83 -16.63 -21.54 -7.24
CA SER A 83 -17.62 -20.67 -7.87
C SER A 83 -17.77 -19.35 -7.09
N ALA A 84 -18.05 -18.27 -7.82
CA ALA A 84 -18.31 -16.96 -7.23
C ALA A 84 -19.47 -17.03 -6.21
N GLN A 85 -19.32 -16.31 -5.12
CA GLN A 85 -20.33 -16.23 -4.05
C GLN A 85 -20.94 -14.84 -4.01
N GLN A 86 -22.24 -14.78 -3.70
CA GLN A 86 -22.91 -13.53 -3.37
C GLN A 86 -22.53 -13.08 -1.96
N VAL A 87 -22.91 -11.86 -1.59
CA VAL A 87 -22.73 -11.35 -0.21
C VAL A 87 -23.34 -12.33 0.78
N ALA A 88 -22.55 -12.80 1.74
CA ALA A 88 -23.00 -13.66 2.83
C ALA A 88 -22.01 -13.62 4.00
N THR A 89 -22.49 -13.96 5.20
CA THR A 89 -21.69 -14.03 6.43
C THR A 89 -21.95 -15.36 7.14
N GLY A 90 -21.10 -15.71 8.13
CA GLY A 90 -21.28 -16.92 8.94
C GLY A 90 -21.07 -18.24 8.19
N GLN A 91 -20.40 -18.20 7.03
CA GLN A 91 -20.17 -19.39 6.19
C GLN A 91 -19.01 -20.23 6.75
N SER A 92 -18.87 -21.46 6.26
CA SER A 92 -17.75 -22.35 6.63
C SER A 92 -17.14 -23.01 5.39
N ILE A 93 -15.82 -23.16 5.39
CA ILE A 93 -15.08 -23.91 4.37
C ILE A 93 -14.43 -25.12 5.05
N LYS A 94 -14.58 -26.29 4.44
CA LYS A 94 -13.88 -27.52 4.85
C LYS A 94 -12.89 -27.91 3.77
N VAL A 95 -11.65 -28.21 4.14
CA VAL A 95 -10.60 -28.70 3.25
C VAL A 95 -10.16 -30.07 3.73
N VAL A 96 -10.11 -31.05 2.82
CA VAL A 96 -9.65 -32.41 3.09
C VAL A 96 -8.50 -32.72 2.14
N GLY A 97 -7.36 -33.12 2.70
CA GLY A 97 -6.26 -33.71 1.95
C GLY A 97 -6.26 -35.22 2.16
N GLU A 98 -6.15 -35.99 1.09
CA GLU A 98 -6.02 -37.45 1.15
C GLU A 98 -4.78 -37.93 0.39
N HIS A 99 -3.91 -38.63 1.09
CA HIS A 99 -2.70 -39.23 0.53
C HIS A 99 -2.51 -40.64 1.09
N SER A 100 -2.36 -41.63 0.20
CA SER A 100 -2.10 -43.03 0.56
C SER A 100 -3.07 -43.61 1.61
N GLY A 101 -4.37 -43.31 1.46
CA GLY A 101 -5.44 -43.80 2.35
C GLY A 101 -5.49 -43.12 3.73
N LYS A 102 -4.68 -42.09 3.97
CA LYS A 102 -4.76 -41.22 5.15
C LYS A 102 -5.32 -39.87 4.75
N ALA A 103 -6.12 -39.26 5.63
CA ALA A 103 -6.67 -37.93 5.40
C ALA A 103 -6.45 -36.99 6.59
N ASN A 104 -6.26 -35.70 6.30
CA ASN A 104 -6.34 -34.62 7.29
C ASN A 104 -7.38 -33.59 6.85
N THR A 105 -8.07 -32.98 7.81
CA THR A 105 -9.15 -32.01 7.56
C THR A 105 -8.87 -30.69 8.24
N ILE A 106 -9.04 -29.59 7.51
CA ILE A 106 -9.06 -28.22 8.02
C ILE A 106 -10.49 -27.68 7.92
N LYS A 107 -10.97 -27.00 8.96
CA LYS A 107 -12.25 -26.28 8.94
C LYS A 107 -12.00 -24.82 9.25
N LEU A 108 -12.55 -23.95 8.40
CA LEU A 108 -12.56 -22.51 8.59
C LEU A 108 -14.00 -22.05 8.84
N ASN A 109 -14.19 -21.26 9.88
CA ASN A 109 -15.49 -20.80 10.37
C ASN A 109 -15.61 -19.28 10.31
N ASN A 110 -16.85 -18.80 10.41
CA ASN A 110 -17.19 -17.37 10.36
C ASN A 110 -16.67 -16.69 9.08
N ILE A 111 -16.78 -17.35 7.93
CA ILE A 111 -16.32 -16.79 6.66
C ILE A 111 -17.36 -15.82 6.12
N ALA A 112 -16.91 -14.65 5.66
CA ALA A 112 -17.75 -13.68 4.95
C ALA A 112 -17.32 -13.58 3.48
N PHE A 113 -18.30 -13.35 2.61
CA PHE A 113 -18.11 -12.97 1.22
C PHE A 113 -18.48 -11.50 1.07
N GLY A 114 -17.49 -10.68 0.73
CA GLY A 114 -17.59 -9.24 0.71
C GLY A 114 -16.53 -8.59 -0.18
N ASP A 115 -16.25 -7.32 0.04
CA ASP A 115 -15.31 -6.55 -0.77
C ASP A 115 -13.93 -6.50 -0.09
N VAL A 116 -12.91 -7.03 -0.76
CA VAL A 116 -11.56 -7.18 -0.21
C VAL A 116 -10.61 -6.14 -0.80
N PHE A 117 -9.99 -5.34 0.06
CA PHE A 117 -9.03 -4.31 -0.33
C PHE A 117 -7.64 -4.59 0.22
N LEU A 118 -6.61 -4.32 -0.60
CA LEU A 118 -5.21 -4.36 -0.17
C LEU A 118 -4.78 -2.96 0.29
N ALA A 119 -4.39 -2.82 1.55
CA ALA A 119 -3.90 -1.58 2.14
C ALA A 119 -2.38 -1.60 2.29
N SER A 120 -1.69 -0.83 1.44
CA SER A 120 -0.23 -0.86 1.33
C SER A 120 0.41 0.53 1.29
N GLY A 121 1.74 0.56 1.34
CA GLY A 121 2.55 1.76 1.46
C GLY A 121 3.39 1.77 2.72
N GLN A 122 3.62 2.95 3.28
CA GLN A 122 4.55 3.16 4.38
C GLN A 122 3.87 3.52 5.71
N SER A 123 4.58 4.25 6.58
CA SER A 123 4.20 4.47 7.98
C SER A 123 2.84 5.14 8.14
N ASN A 124 2.44 6.02 7.22
CA ASN A 124 1.12 6.64 7.28
C ASN A 124 -0.03 5.68 6.95
N MET A 125 0.20 4.63 6.14
CA MET A 125 -0.74 3.52 5.99
C MET A 125 -0.65 2.55 7.18
N GLU A 126 0.55 2.32 7.73
CA GLU A 126 0.76 1.43 8.88
C GLU A 126 0.23 2.00 10.21
N PHE A 127 0.12 3.33 10.31
CA PHE A 127 -0.32 4.07 11.49
C PHE A 127 -1.62 3.51 12.05
N LYS A 128 -1.62 3.12 13.32
CA LYS A 128 -2.71 2.35 13.91
C LYS A 128 -3.79 3.24 14.51
N VAL A 129 -5.01 2.71 14.62
CA VAL A 129 -6.12 3.42 15.28
C VAL A 129 -5.76 3.82 16.70
N LYS A 130 -5.06 2.95 17.47
CA LYS A 130 -4.64 3.27 18.84
C LYS A 130 -3.75 4.51 18.94
N GLU A 131 -2.97 4.80 17.89
CA GLU A 131 -2.11 5.98 17.81
C GLU A 131 -2.90 7.25 17.45
N ALA A 132 -4.11 7.09 16.88
CA ALA A 132 -5.01 8.18 16.51
C ALA A 132 -6.05 8.51 17.60
N LEU A 133 -6.13 7.75 18.70
CA LEU A 133 -7.17 7.88 19.73
C LEU A 133 -7.17 9.23 20.44
N THR A 134 -6.01 9.91 20.52
CA THR A 134 -5.95 11.27 21.08
C THR A 134 -6.82 12.26 20.28
N LYS A 135 -6.93 12.05 18.96
CA LYS A 135 -7.78 12.84 18.07
C LYS A 135 -9.18 12.24 17.88
N PHE A 136 -9.30 10.92 17.97
CA PHE A 136 -10.55 10.18 17.74
C PHE A 136 -10.88 9.24 18.91
N PRO A 137 -11.12 9.77 20.12
CA PRO A 137 -11.31 8.96 21.31
C PRO A 137 -12.54 8.05 21.22
N GLN A 138 -13.55 8.39 20.43
CA GLN A 138 -14.73 7.54 20.26
C GLN A 138 -14.42 6.19 19.60
N GLU A 139 -13.27 6.03 18.95
CA GLU A 139 -12.91 4.76 18.30
C GLU A 139 -12.51 3.66 19.30
N ASP A 140 -12.25 3.98 20.57
CA ASP A 140 -12.05 2.96 21.62
C ASP A 140 -13.36 2.44 22.24
N LYS A 141 -14.49 3.12 21.95
CA LYS A 141 -15.84 2.81 22.44
C LYS A 141 -16.78 2.35 21.34
N LEU A 142 -16.23 1.88 20.22
CA LEU A 142 -17.02 1.49 19.08
C LEU A 142 -17.96 0.33 19.42
N LYS A 143 -19.19 0.42 18.93
CA LYS A 143 -20.05 -0.76 18.81
C LYS A 143 -19.36 -1.77 17.89
N HIS A 144 -19.56 -3.05 18.16
CA HIS A 144 -18.97 -4.15 17.38
C HIS A 144 -19.29 -4.02 15.87
N TYR A 145 -18.27 -4.12 15.00
CA TYR A 145 -18.39 -4.15 13.54
C TYR A 145 -17.93 -5.54 13.03
N PRO A 146 -18.75 -6.59 13.18
CA PRO A 146 -18.34 -7.97 12.87
C PRO A 146 -17.99 -8.18 11.39
N ASP A 147 -18.47 -7.29 10.52
CA ASP A 147 -18.31 -7.37 9.07
C ASP A 147 -17.19 -6.47 8.53
N ILE A 148 -16.41 -5.82 9.41
CA ILE A 148 -15.15 -5.16 9.01
C ILE A 148 -13.99 -5.90 9.64
N ARG A 149 -13.09 -6.43 8.81
CA ARG A 149 -12.04 -7.35 9.26
C ARG A 149 -10.71 -7.04 8.58
N GLN A 150 -9.60 -7.21 9.31
CA GLN A 150 -8.26 -6.95 8.79
C GLN A 150 -7.35 -8.16 8.98
N PHE A 151 -6.65 -8.56 7.92
CA PHE A 151 -5.48 -9.42 8.00
C PHE A 151 -4.21 -8.58 7.91
N LYS A 152 -3.40 -8.52 8.98
CA LYS A 152 -2.09 -7.85 8.93
C LYS A 152 -1.01 -8.83 8.48
N VAL A 153 -0.39 -8.54 7.33
CA VAL A 153 0.80 -9.24 6.86
C VAL A 153 1.98 -8.83 7.74
N LYS A 154 2.71 -9.81 8.29
CA LYS A 154 3.92 -9.53 9.07
C LYS A 154 5.00 -8.91 8.17
N ARG A 155 5.64 -7.84 8.66
CA ARG A 155 6.82 -7.23 8.00
C ARG A 155 7.89 -8.30 7.80
N HIS A 156 8.20 -8.54 6.54
CA HIS A 156 9.23 -9.48 6.11
C HIS A 156 9.76 -9.01 4.76
N TYR A 157 11.03 -9.27 4.47
CA TYR A 157 11.63 -8.97 3.18
C TYR A 157 12.50 -10.15 2.74
N ASP A 158 12.55 -10.38 1.44
CA ASP A 158 13.42 -11.40 0.84
C ASP A 158 13.92 -10.91 -0.53
N PHE A 159 15.23 -10.79 -0.70
CA PHE A 159 15.84 -10.35 -1.97
C PHE A 159 16.10 -11.50 -2.95
N THR A 160 15.98 -12.75 -2.51
CA THR A 160 16.33 -13.94 -3.30
C THR A 160 15.24 -14.32 -4.31
N GLY A 161 13.99 -13.89 -4.07
CA GLY A 161 12.89 -14.05 -5.01
C GLY A 161 11.50 -14.04 -4.37
N PRO A 162 10.44 -14.06 -5.18
CA PRO A 162 9.06 -14.11 -4.72
C PRO A 162 8.78 -15.33 -3.83
N GLN A 163 8.27 -15.06 -2.63
CA GLN A 163 7.88 -16.09 -1.68
C GLN A 163 6.54 -16.71 -2.08
N GLN A 164 6.32 -17.97 -1.67
CA GLN A 164 5.08 -18.69 -1.98
C GLN A 164 3.95 -18.40 -0.98
N ASP A 165 4.30 -17.98 0.24
CA ASP A 165 3.34 -17.61 1.29
C ASP A 165 3.89 -16.42 2.09
N VAL A 166 3.00 -15.72 2.79
CA VAL A 166 3.40 -14.69 3.75
C VAL A 166 3.98 -15.32 5.01
N ALA A 167 4.97 -14.68 5.63
CA ALA A 167 5.66 -15.25 6.79
C ALA A 167 4.75 -15.55 7.99
N SER A 168 3.78 -14.66 8.25
CA SER A 168 2.69 -14.87 9.19
C SER A 168 1.62 -13.78 9.05
N GLY A 169 0.45 -14.00 9.65
CA GLY A 169 -0.58 -12.97 9.82
C GLY A 169 -1.75 -13.50 10.64
N SER A 170 -2.72 -12.64 10.93
CA SER A 170 -3.96 -13.03 11.61
C SER A 170 -5.10 -12.10 11.22
N TRP A 171 -6.31 -12.65 11.16
CA TRP A 171 -7.53 -11.89 10.96
C TRP A 171 -8.02 -11.31 12.28
N LEU A 172 -8.26 -10.01 12.29
CA LEU A 172 -8.90 -9.29 13.38
C LEU A 172 -10.28 -8.83 12.91
N THR A 173 -11.31 -9.08 13.71
CA THR A 173 -12.65 -8.54 13.52
C THR A 173 -12.77 -7.26 14.31
N ALA A 174 -13.30 -6.18 13.73
CA ALA A 174 -13.35 -4.87 14.38
C ALA A 174 -14.27 -4.85 15.61
N SER A 175 -13.68 -4.56 16.76
CA SER A 175 -14.35 -4.31 18.05
C SER A 175 -13.55 -3.28 18.86
N SER A 176 -14.07 -2.82 19.99
CA SER A 176 -13.35 -1.95 20.93
C SER A 176 -11.98 -2.52 21.33
N GLU A 177 -11.85 -3.85 21.40
CA GLU A 177 -10.63 -4.54 21.84
C GLU A 177 -9.58 -4.67 20.73
N THR A 178 -10.00 -4.75 19.47
CA THR A 178 -9.11 -5.12 18.34
C THR A 178 -8.87 -3.99 17.36
N VAL A 179 -9.80 -3.04 17.23
CA VAL A 179 -9.74 -1.95 16.25
C VAL A 179 -8.48 -1.10 16.42
N GLY A 180 -7.95 -1.01 17.64
CA GLY A 180 -6.69 -0.32 17.95
C GLY A 180 -5.49 -0.83 17.14
N GLU A 181 -5.52 -2.07 16.65
CA GLU A 181 -4.45 -2.67 15.83
C GLU A 181 -4.70 -2.54 14.31
N PHE A 182 -5.82 -1.97 13.89
CA PHE A 182 -6.09 -1.70 12.48
C PHE A 182 -5.23 -0.54 12.00
N SER A 183 -4.86 -0.56 10.72
CA SER A 183 -4.45 0.67 10.03
C SER A 183 -5.57 1.69 10.17
N ALA A 184 -5.27 2.88 10.70
CA ALA A 184 -6.27 3.91 10.92
C ALA A 184 -6.88 4.40 9.60
N VAL A 185 -6.06 4.59 8.57
CA VAL A 185 -6.55 4.97 7.23
C VAL A 185 -7.47 3.89 6.66
N ALA A 186 -7.06 2.62 6.72
CA ALA A 186 -7.86 1.52 6.21
C ALA A 186 -9.14 1.28 7.02
N TRP A 187 -9.09 1.52 8.34
CA TRP A 187 -10.26 1.45 9.21
C TRP A 187 -11.32 2.47 8.80
N PHE A 188 -10.96 3.75 8.72
CA PHE A 188 -11.92 4.80 8.36
C PHE A 188 -12.43 4.65 6.92
N PHE A 189 -11.56 4.19 6.00
CA PHE A 189 -11.95 3.79 4.65
C PHE A 189 -13.01 2.68 4.66
N ALA A 190 -12.75 1.58 5.37
CA ALA A 190 -13.66 0.43 5.44
C ALA A 190 -14.98 0.79 6.15
N LYS A 191 -14.92 1.61 7.19
CA LYS A 191 -16.07 2.08 7.96
C LYS A 191 -17.02 2.91 7.10
N ASP A 192 -16.52 3.83 6.27
CA ASP A 192 -17.35 4.61 5.33
C ASP A 192 -18.06 3.68 4.34
N LEU A 193 -17.31 2.78 3.68
CA LEU A 193 -17.85 1.85 2.70
C LEU A 193 -18.91 0.92 3.32
N TYR A 194 -18.62 0.35 4.50
CA TYR A 194 -19.57 -0.51 5.20
C TYR A 194 -20.83 0.25 5.58
N GLN A 195 -20.71 1.46 6.15
CA GLN A 195 -21.87 2.28 6.50
C GLN A 195 -22.73 2.60 5.29
N LYS A 196 -22.11 2.82 4.13
CA LYS A 196 -22.80 3.15 2.87
C LYS A 196 -23.48 1.96 2.21
N HIS A 197 -22.79 0.81 2.15
CA HIS A 197 -23.19 -0.32 1.30
C HIS A 197 -23.67 -1.54 2.08
N GLN A 198 -23.38 -1.64 3.39
CA GLN A 198 -23.72 -2.79 4.24
C GLN A 198 -23.19 -4.13 3.68
N VAL A 199 -22.01 -4.10 3.06
CA VAL A 199 -21.29 -5.29 2.54
C VAL A 199 -20.06 -5.53 3.42
N PRO A 200 -19.74 -6.78 3.82
CA PRO A 200 -18.54 -7.05 4.60
C PRO A 200 -17.27 -6.54 3.90
N ILE A 201 -16.38 -5.90 4.66
CA ILE A 201 -15.13 -5.33 4.14
C ILE A 201 -13.95 -6.10 4.73
N GLY A 202 -13.15 -6.70 3.85
CA GLY A 202 -11.87 -7.32 4.20
C GLY A 202 -10.70 -6.42 3.86
N ILE A 203 -9.80 -6.16 4.81
CA ILE A 203 -8.56 -5.41 4.57
C ILE A 203 -7.37 -6.35 4.69
N ILE A 204 -6.59 -6.50 3.61
CA ILE A 204 -5.25 -7.08 3.68
C ILE A 204 -4.27 -5.94 3.91
N SER A 205 -3.76 -5.82 5.13
CA SER A 205 -2.85 -4.75 5.54
C SER A 205 -1.40 -5.20 5.32
N SER A 206 -0.79 -4.74 4.24
CA SER A 206 0.59 -5.05 3.82
C SER A 206 1.38 -3.75 3.64
N ASN A 207 1.83 -3.17 4.75
CA ASN A 207 2.44 -1.84 4.81
C ASN A 207 3.62 -1.86 5.79
N VAL A 208 4.67 -1.10 5.46
CA VAL A 208 5.93 -1.05 6.19
C VAL A 208 6.49 0.37 6.21
N GLY A 209 6.62 0.95 7.40
CA GLY A 209 7.22 2.26 7.63
C GLY A 209 8.52 2.50 6.87
N ALA A 210 8.71 3.73 6.37
CA ALA A 210 9.89 4.20 5.64
C ALA A 210 10.26 3.48 4.32
N SER A 211 9.42 2.57 3.82
CA SER A 211 9.66 1.93 2.51
C SER A 211 9.43 2.90 1.33
N PRO A 212 10.40 3.05 0.41
CA PRO A 212 10.19 3.73 -0.87
C PRO A 212 9.43 2.83 -1.86
N VAL A 213 8.89 3.41 -2.93
CA VAL A 213 8.08 2.67 -3.92
C VAL A 213 8.81 1.47 -4.52
N GLU A 214 10.12 1.56 -4.76
CA GLU A 214 10.93 0.50 -5.35
C GLU A 214 11.08 -0.75 -4.46
N SER A 215 10.83 -0.66 -3.15
CA SER A 215 10.75 -1.84 -2.26
C SER A 215 9.59 -2.77 -2.61
N TRP A 216 8.58 -2.22 -3.28
CA TRP A 216 7.31 -2.85 -3.61
C TRP A 216 7.19 -3.24 -5.09
N MET A 217 8.31 -3.18 -5.81
CA MET A 217 8.46 -3.53 -7.21
C MET A 217 9.24 -4.84 -7.37
N SER A 218 8.92 -5.68 -8.35
CA SER A 218 9.82 -6.79 -8.72
C SER A 218 11.06 -6.31 -9.49
N VAL A 219 12.11 -7.14 -9.54
CA VAL A 219 13.33 -6.87 -10.33
C VAL A 219 13.01 -6.60 -11.80
N GLU A 220 12.10 -7.36 -12.40
CA GLU A 220 11.72 -7.25 -13.82
C GLU A 220 11.07 -5.90 -14.14
N SER A 221 10.31 -5.35 -13.19
CA SER A 221 9.68 -4.04 -13.34
C SER A 221 10.65 -2.87 -13.21
N LEU A 222 11.88 -3.11 -12.73
CA LEU A 222 12.90 -2.08 -12.57
C LEU A 222 13.72 -1.84 -13.85
N THR A 223 13.40 -2.48 -14.97
CA THR A 223 14.15 -2.38 -16.23
C THR A 223 14.37 -0.94 -16.73
N SER A 224 13.44 -0.02 -16.48
CA SER A 224 13.57 1.42 -16.82
C SER A 224 14.36 2.24 -15.78
N PHE A 225 14.91 1.60 -14.75
CA PHE A 225 15.62 2.19 -13.62
C PHE A 225 16.92 1.39 -13.36
N PRO A 226 17.91 1.43 -14.27
CA PRO A 226 19.04 0.51 -14.29
C PRO A 226 19.85 0.49 -13.00
N ASP A 227 20.07 1.65 -12.35
CA ASP A 227 20.80 1.71 -11.08
C ASP A 227 20.02 1.01 -9.94
N THR A 228 18.70 1.20 -9.91
CA THR A 228 17.83 0.53 -8.93
C THR A 228 17.75 -0.98 -9.20
N GLN A 229 17.72 -1.38 -10.47
CA GLN A 229 17.73 -2.80 -10.87
C GLN A 229 19.07 -3.47 -10.56
N ALA A 230 20.19 -2.81 -10.84
CA ALA A 230 21.52 -3.29 -10.52
C ALA A 230 21.69 -3.51 -9.01
N LEU A 231 21.21 -2.55 -8.19
CA LEU A 231 21.15 -2.72 -6.74
C LEU A 231 20.29 -3.93 -6.35
N ALA A 232 19.13 -4.12 -6.97
CA ALA A 232 18.27 -5.28 -6.70
C ALA A 232 18.99 -6.61 -6.99
N TYR A 233 19.72 -6.71 -8.10
CA TYR A 233 20.54 -7.91 -8.41
C TYR A 233 21.63 -8.14 -7.37
N ASN A 234 22.33 -7.09 -6.94
CA ASN A 234 23.37 -7.21 -5.91
C ASN A 234 22.78 -7.66 -4.56
N LEU A 235 21.59 -7.18 -4.20
CA LEU A 235 20.92 -7.55 -2.94
C LEU A 235 20.51 -9.03 -2.87
N ALA A 236 20.41 -9.72 -4.01
CA ALA A 236 20.18 -11.17 -4.06
C ALA A 236 21.44 -11.99 -3.67
N ASP A 237 22.63 -11.37 -3.65
CA ASP A 237 23.87 -12.00 -3.19
C ASP A 237 24.08 -11.77 -1.68
N ASN A 238 24.11 -12.87 -0.92
CA ASN A 238 24.40 -12.85 0.51
C ASN A 238 25.76 -12.20 0.84
N LYS A 239 26.78 -12.34 0.00
CA LYS A 239 28.09 -11.69 0.24
C LYS A 239 27.97 -10.17 0.18
N PHE A 240 27.23 -9.65 -0.80
CA PHE A 240 26.95 -8.23 -0.91
C PHE A 240 26.16 -7.72 0.30
N ILE A 241 25.13 -8.46 0.73
CA ILE A 241 24.34 -8.13 1.93
C ILE A 241 25.21 -8.08 3.19
N GLU A 242 26.08 -9.07 3.40
CA GLU A 242 26.97 -9.10 4.57
C GLU A 242 27.99 -7.97 4.55
N GLN A 243 28.50 -7.60 3.36
CA GLN A 243 29.36 -6.42 3.23
C GLN A 243 28.58 -5.13 3.53
N LEU A 244 27.40 -4.96 2.94
CA LEU A 244 26.56 -3.78 3.15
C LEU A 244 26.18 -3.59 4.63
N LYS A 245 25.90 -4.67 5.35
CA LYS A 245 25.65 -4.62 6.81
C LYS A 245 26.87 -4.11 7.58
N LYS A 246 28.09 -4.50 7.19
CA LYS A 246 29.33 -4.00 7.80
C LYS A 246 29.51 -2.52 7.52
N ASP A 247 29.32 -2.10 6.28
CA ASP A 247 29.43 -0.70 5.87
C ASP A 247 28.43 0.17 6.67
N TYR A 248 27.19 -0.29 6.79
CA TYR A 248 26.16 0.36 7.62
C TYR A 248 26.48 0.40 9.11
N ALA A 249 27.14 -0.63 9.65
CA ALA A 249 27.58 -0.62 11.03
C ALA A 249 28.70 0.41 11.26
N GLN A 250 29.63 0.54 10.31
CA GLN A 250 30.71 1.53 10.34
C GLN A 250 30.16 2.95 10.20
N GLU A 251 29.29 3.20 9.22
CA GLU A 251 28.61 4.49 9.02
C GLU A 251 27.86 4.95 10.27
N ARG A 252 27.08 4.03 10.88
CA ARG A 252 26.42 4.29 12.17
C ARG A 252 27.42 4.67 13.27
N ALA A 253 28.47 3.87 13.43
CA ALA A 253 29.45 4.09 14.49
C ALA A 253 30.15 5.45 14.31
N GLN A 254 30.57 5.78 13.09
CA GLN A 254 31.20 7.05 12.77
C GLN A 254 30.26 8.23 13.03
N TRP A 255 29.02 8.17 12.56
CA TRP A 255 28.08 9.28 12.74
C TRP A 255 27.79 9.55 14.22
N TRP A 256 27.62 8.51 15.03
CA TRP A 256 27.38 8.67 16.47
C TRP A 256 28.60 9.22 17.23
N GLN A 257 29.81 8.95 16.75
CA GLN A 257 31.03 9.57 17.28
C GLN A 257 31.09 11.07 16.95
N GLU A 258 30.72 11.44 15.72
CA GLU A 258 30.69 12.82 15.26
C GLU A 258 29.51 13.63 15.85
N ASN A 259 28.42 12.94 16.25
CA ASN A 259 27.18 13.55 16.70
C ASN A 259 26.70 12.98 18.05
N PRO A 260 27.50 13.08 19.13
CA PRO A 260 27.25 12.36 20.39
C PRO A 260 25.98 12.80 21.12
N THR A 261 25.41 13.97 20.78
CA THR A 261 24.20 14.52 21.39
C THR A 261 22.97 14.46 20.49
N ALA A 262 23.12 13.94 19.26
CA ALA A 262 22.02 13.92 18.30
C ALA A 262 20.93 12.91 18.68
N LYS A 263 19.73 13.09 18.13
CA LYS A 263 18.60 12.17 18.35
C LYS A 263 18.60 11.08 17.28
N LYS A 264 18.16 9.88 17.65
CA LYS A 264 18.03 8.73 16.74
C LYS A 264 17.26 9.06 15.46
N LEU A 265 16.18 9.84 15.58
CA LEU A 265 15.38 10.27 14.43
C LEU A 265 16.18 11.11 13.41
N ALA A 266 17.13 11.92 13.87
CA ALA A 266 17.99 12.70 12.98
C ALA A 266 18.89 11.77 12.15
N PHE A 267 19.44 10.72 12.78
CA PHE A 267 20.19 9.69 12.08
C PHE A 267 19.32 8.96 11.05
N GLU A 268 18.18 8.41 11.45
CA GLU A 268 17.33 7.60 10.56
C GLU A 268 16.77 8.38 9.36
N PHE A 269 16.61 9.71 9.50
CA PHE A 269 16.21 10.59 8.40
C PHE A 269 17.32 10.75 7.35
N MET A 270 18.58 10.83 7.78
CA MET A 270 19.75 11.04 6.92
C MET A 270 20.37 9.73 6.41
N HIS A 271 20.27 8.66 7.19
CA HIS A 271 21.02 7.41 7.01
C HIS A 271 20.07 6.21 7.01
N ARG A 272 19.61 5.82 5.82
CA ARG A 272 18.75 4.63 5.62
C ARG A 272 19.59 3.36 5.56
N THR A 273 20.13 3.00 6.72
CA THR A 273 20.99 1.83 6.92
C THR A 273 20.21 0.55 7.27
N SER A 274 18.89 0.55 7.03
CA SER A 274 18.05 -0.65 7.11
C SER A 274 17.91 -1.30 5.74
N LEU A 275 17.94 -2.64 5.71
CA LEU A 275 17.87 -3.40 4.47
C LEU A 275 16.45 -3.51 3.92
N ASP A 276 15.44 -3.59 4.77
CA ASP A 276 14.05 -3.80 4.34
C ASP A 276 13.45 -2.69 3.45
N PHE A 277 14.02 -1.50 3.43
CA PHE A 277 13.61 -0.41 2.54
C PHE A 277 14.36 -0.41 1.21
N LYS A 278 15.19 -1.42 0.96
CA LYS A 278 15.85 -1.58 -0.33
C LYS A 278 14.87 -2.11 -1.38
N PRO A 279 15.19 -2.00 -2.68
CA PRO A 279 14.30 -2.46 -3.74
C PRO A 279 13.92 -3.93 -3.57
N VAL A 280 12.74 -4.30 -4.06
CA VAL A 280 12.27 -5.69 -4.27
C VAL A 280 11.92 -6.52 -3.04
N GLY A 281 12.62 -6.36 -1.92
CA GLY A 281 12.48 -7.26 -0.76
C GLY A 281 11.05 -7.39 -0.22
N LEU A 282 10.33 -6.28 -0.10
CA LEU A 282 8.95 -6.28 0.42
C LEU A 282 7.95 -6.81 -0.61
N TYR A 283 8.13 -6.52 -1.90
CA TYR A 283 7.32 -7.11 -2.96
C TYR A 283 7.35 -8.64 -2.89
N ASN A 284 8.57 -9.19 -2.85
CA ASN A 284 8.80 -10.63 -2.85
C ASN A 284 8.14 -11.34 -1.66
N ALA A 285 8.25 -10.74 -0.47
CA ALA A 285 7.83 -11.38 0.78
C ALA A 285 6.39 -11.05 1.23
N MET A 286 5.83 -9.92 0.78
CA MET A 286 4.57 -9.39 1.34
C MET A 286 3.47 -9.11 0.31
N ILE A 287 3.79 -9.11 -0.99
CA ILE A 287 2.82 -8.85 -2.08
C ILE A 287 2.72 -10.05 -3.01
N ALA A 288 3.83 -10.53 -3.54
CA ALA A 288 3.86 -11.68 -4.45
C ALA A 288 3.16 -12.93 -3.90
N PRO A 289 3.25 -13.27 -2.60
CA PRO A 289 2.52 -14.41 -2.04
C PRO A 289 0.99 -14.29 -2.11
N LEU A 290 0.47 -13.07 -2.30
CA LEU A 290 -0.97 -12.79 -2.38
C LEU A 290 -1.51 -12.89 -3.81
N ALA A 291 -0.68 -13.22 -4.82
CA ALA A 291 -1.01 -13.15 -6.25
C ALA A 291 -2.30 -13.89 -6.65
N SER A 292 -2.66 -14.95 -5.93
CA SER A 292 -3.86 -15.74 -6.21
C SER A 292 -5.17 -15.12 -5.69
N MET A 293 -5.09 -14.03 -4.93
CA MET A 293 -6.26 -13.31 -4.41
C MET A 293 -6.99 -12.52 -5.50
N LYS A 294 -8.29 -12.30 -5.27
CA LYS A 294 -9.08 -11.30 -5.97
C LYS A 294 -9.38 -10.14 -5.04
N LEU A 295 -9.27 -8.93 -5.57
CA LEU A 295 -9.38 -7.69 -4.81
C LEU A 295 -10.41 -6.76 -5.47
N SER A 296 -11.18 -6.05 -4.65
CA SER A 296 -12.02 -4.92 -5.08
C SER A 296 -11.19 -3.68 -5.41
N GLY A 297 -10.02 -3.52 -4.78
CA GLY A 297 -9.11 -2.41 -5.05
C GLY A 297 -7.89 -2.39 -4.14
N VAL A 298 -6.99 -1.45 -4.39
CA VAL A 298 -5.81 -1.16 -3.56
C VAL A 298 -5.93 0.24 -3.00
N ILE A 299 -5.67 0.40 -1.70
CA ILE A 299 -5.43 1.71 -1.07
C ILE A 299 -3.93 1.86 -0.77
N TRP A 300 -3.34 2.97 -1.20
CA TRP A 300 -1.89 3.20 -1.16
C TRP A 300 -1.55 4.55 -0.52
N TYR A 301 -0.73 4.55 0.54
CA TYR A 301 -0.23 5.79 1.14
C TYR A 301 1.28 5.70 1.33
N GLN A 302 2.00 6.31 0.38
CA GLN A 302 3.44 6.36 0.34
C GLN A 302 3.92 7.52 -0.52
N GLY A 303 5.12 8.01 -0.21
CA GLY A 303 5.85 8.97 -1.03
C GLY A 303 6.93 9.70 -0.22
N GLU A 304 6.78 9.78 1.10
CA GLU A 304 7.68 10.49 2.00
C GLU A 304 9.10 9.93 1.89
N SER A 305 9.23 8.62 1.70
CA SER A 305 10.53 8.00 1.52
C SER A 305 11.20 8.28 0.17
N ASN A 306 10.47 8.78 -0.83
CA ASN A 306 11.02 9.15 -2.12
C ASN A 306 11.33 10.66 -2.23
N THR A 307 11.04 11.47 -1.21
CA THR A 307 11.28 12.92 -1.26
C THR A 307 12.75 13.33 -1.43
N PRO A 308 13.78 12.56 -1.01
CA PRO A 308 15.17 12.93 -1.31
C PRO A 308 15.50 12.91 -2.81
N ASP A 309 14.78 12.11 -3.59
CA ASP A 309 14.90 12.03 -5.05
C ASP A 309 13.50 11.85 -5.67
N PRO A 310 12.74 12.96 -5.80
CA PRO A 310 11.38 12.91 -6.32
C PRO A 310 11.34 12.64 -7.83
N VAL A 311 12.48 12.77 -8.51
CA VAL A 311 12.59 12.68 -9.95
C VAL A 311 12.22 11.26 -10.38
N ARG A 312 11.24 11.15 -11.29
CA ARG A 312 10.68 9.88 -11.79
C ARG A 312 9.85 9.07 -10.79
N TYR A 313 9.40 9.63 -9.66
CA TYR A 313 8.47 8.94 -8.75
C TYR A 313 7.21 8.46 -9.48
N SER A 314 6.63 9.30 -10.35
CA SER A 314 5.42 8.94 -11.11
C SER A 314 5.64 7.75 -12.04
N GLU A 315 6.81 7.64 -12.67
CA GLU A 315 7.18 6.51 -13.52
C GLU A 315 7.29 5.22 -12.70
N LYS A 316 8.02 5.25 -11.57
CA LYS A 316 8.15 4.09 -10.67
C LYS A 316 6.79 3.64 -10.14
N PHE A 317 5.99 4.57 -9.65
CA PHE A 317 4.68 4.25 -9.08
C PHE A 317 3.70 3.74 -10.14
N SER A 318 3.67 4.34 -11.34
CA SER A 318 2.87 3.82 -12.46
C SER A 318 3.29 2.40 -12.87
N THR A 319 4.60 2.13 -12.86
CA THR A 319 5.16 0.82 -13.17
C THR A 319 4.75 -0.22 -12.13
N MET A 320 4.82 0.13 -10.83
CA MET A 320 4.36 -0.71 -9.73
C MET A 320 2.85 -1.03 -9.85
N ILE A 321 2.00 -0.03 -10.13
CA ILE A 321 0.56 -0.23 -10.33
C ILE A 321 0.30 -1.25 -11.44
N ASN A 322 0.96 -1.11 -12.58
CA ASN A 322 0.78 -2.02 -13.71
C ASN A 322 1.32 -3.42 -13.42
N GLN A 323 2.46 -3.53 -12.71
CA GLN A 323 2.95 -4.80 -12.23
C GLN A 323 1.93 -5.50 -11.33
N TRP A 324 1.34 -4.80 -10.36
CA TRP A 324 0.39 -5.41 -9.43
C TRP A 324 -0.90 -5.83 -10.13
N ARG A 325 -1.38 -5.03 -11.09
CA ARG A 325 -2.50 -5.43 -11.97
C ARG A 325 -2.23 -6.73 -12.71
N THR A 326 -1.00 -6.91 -13.19
CA THR A 326 -0.56 -8.17 -13.82
C THR A 326 -0.48 -9.30 -12.80
N LEU A 327 0.14 -9.07 -11.63
CA LEU A 327 0.29 -10.04 -10.55
C LEU A 327 -1.05 -10.65 -10.10
N PHE A 328 -2.04 -9.81 -9.82
CA PHE A 328 -3.37 -10.25 -9.37
C PHE A 328 -4.28 -10.73 -10.53
N ASN A 329 -3.78 -10.65 -11.77
CA ASN A 329 -4.55 -10.90 -12.99
C ASN A 329 -5.88 -10.09 -12.99
N GLN A 330 -5.74 -8.78 -12.78
CA GLN A 330 -6.82 -7.80 -12.73
C GLN A 330 -6.35 -6.50 -13.44
N PRO A 331 -6.40 -6.44 -14.78
CA PRO A 331 -5.88 -5.29 -15.56
C PRO A 331 -6.60 -3.97 -15.27
N GLN A 332 -7.83 -4.05 -14.75
CA GLN A 332 -8.63 -2.92 -14.30
C GLN A 332 -8.72 -2.84 -12.76
N LEU A 333 -7.75 -3.36 -11.99
CA LEU A 333 -7.77 -3.21 -10.54
C LEU A 333 -7.70 -1.71 -10.17
N PRO A 334 -8.69 -1.17 -9.42
CA PRO A 334 -8.66 0.21 -8.95
C PRO A 334 -7.49 0.46 -7.99
N PHE A 335 -6.78 1.57 -8.19
CA PHE A 335 -5.73 2.05 -7.28
C PHE A 335 -6.10 3.42 -6.72
N LEU A 336 -6.34 3.46 -5.41
CA LEU A 336 -6.74 4.65 -4.67
C LEU A 336 -5.55 5.08 -3.83
N PHE A 337 -4.95 6.23 -4.08
CA PHE A 337 -3.72 6.62 -3.40
C PHE A 337 -3.80 8.00 -2.75
N VAL A 338 -2.91 8.25 -1.80
CA VAL A 338 -2.90 9.50 -1.04
C VAL A 338 -1.79 10.42 -1.56
N GLN A 339 -2.16 11.67 -1.88
CA GLN A 339 -1.18 12.73 -2.08
C GLN A 339 -0.67 13.21 -0.71
N LEU A 340 0.65 13.35 -0.56
CA LEU A 340 1.28 13.60 0.74
C LEU A 340 0.68 14.79 1.50
N ALA A 341 0.58 14.64 2.81
CA ALA A 341 0.10 15.69 3.71
C ALA A 341 1.11 16.83 3.87
N ASN A 342 0.69 17.96 4.46
CA ASN A 342 1.61 19.02 4.88
C ASN A 342 2.56 18.56 5.97
N PHE A 343 3.82 18.97 5.85
CA PHE A 343 4.86 18.68 6.83
C PHE A 343 5.86 19.83 6.90
N GLN A 344 6.50 20.03 8.05
CA GLN A 344 7.44 21.13 8.34
C GLN A 344 6.81 22.52 8.46
N LYS A 345 7.66 23.52 8.75
CA LYS A 345 7.23 24.91 8.82
C LYS A 345 6.87 25.42 7.40
N PRO A 346 5.86 26.30 7.29
CA PRO A 346 5.57 27.00 6.05
C PRO A 346 6.77 27.86 5.61
N ASP A 347 6.94 27.97 4.30
CA ASP A 347 7.92 28.86 3.70
C ASP A 347 7.43 30.33 3.79
N GLN A 348 8.32 31.25 4.17
CA GLN A 348 7.98 32.68 4.21
C GLN A 348 7.86 33.30 2.81
N GLN A 349 8.63 32.77 1.86
CA GLN A 349 8.62 33.16 0.45
C GLN A 349 8.45 31.92 -0.42
N PRO A 350 7.90 32.04 -1.64
CA PRO A 350 7.80 30.91 -2.54
C PRO A 350 9.19 30.31 -2.80
N SER A 351 9.31 29.00 -2.64
CA SER A 351 10.57 28.26 -2.80
C SER A 351 10.34 26.98 -3.59
N ASP A 352 11.44 26.35 -4.01
CA ASP A 352 11.39 24.97 -4.50
C ASP A 352 11.27 24.00 -3.33
N SER A 353 10.59 22.87 -3.55
CA SER A 353 10.22 21.93 -2.50
C SER A 353 10.13 20.53 -3.07
N ALA A 354 11.06 19.67 -2.67
CA ALA A 354 11.05 18.25 -3.05
C ALA A 354 9.78 17.52 -2.54
N TRP A 355 9.17 18.02 -1.46
CA TRP A 355 7.90 17.52 -0.96
C TRP A 355 6.74 17.89 -1.91
N ALA A 356 6.71 19.13 -2.41
CA ALA A 356 5.78 19.56 -3.44
C ALA A 356 6.02 18.82 -4.77
N ASP A 357 7.29 18.54 -5.11
CA ASP A 357 7.63 17.73 -6.28
C ASP A 357 7.04 16.32 -6.18
N ILE A 358 7.12 15.64 -5.03
CA ILE A 358 6.42 14.34 -4.84
C ILE A 358 4.92 14.49 -5.01
N ARG A 359 4.29 15.53 -4.45
CA ARG A 359 2.84 15.75 -4.63
C ARG A 359 2.47 15.95 -6.10
N ASP A 360 3.31 16.66 -6.86
CA ASP A 360 3.11 16.81 -8.30
C ASP A 360 3.27 15.46 -9.01
N GLN A 361 4.30 14.68 -8.70
CA GLN A 361 4.49 13.33 -9.25
C GLN A 361 3.30 12.40 -8.96
N GLN A 362 2.73 12.45 -7.75
CA GLN A 362 1.50 11.74 -7.40
C GLN A 362 0.31 12.22 -8.26
N THR A 363 0.21 13.53 -8.51
CA THR A 363 -0.78 14.11 -9.43
C THR A 363 -0.57 13.65 -10.87
N GLN A 364 0.67 13.49 -11.32
CA GLN A 364 0.95 12.95 -12.66
C GLN A 364 0.46 11.51 -12.81
N VAL A 365 0.57 10.68 -11.77
CA VAL A 365 0.00 9.31 -11.78
C VAL A 365 -1.51 9.34 -11.93
N LEU A 366 -2.22 10.23 -11.22
CA LEU A 366 -3.67 10.38 -11.38
C LEU A 366 -4.04 10.76 -12.82
N LYS A 367 -3.25 11.62 -13.46
CA LYS A 367 -3.51 12.11 -14.83
C LYS A 367 -3.24 11.05 -15.90
N THR A 368 -2.28 10.15 -15.68
CA THR A 368 -1.77 9.26 -16.73
C THR A 368 -2.19 7.80 -16.55
N VAL A 369 -2.48 7.36 -15.32
CA VAL A 369 -2.83 5.96 -15.03
C VAL A 369 -4.34 5.83 -14.85
N LYS A 370 -4.97 5.06 -15.76
CA LYS A 370 -6.41 4.79 -15.72
C LYS A 370 -6.83 4.02 -14.47
N ASN A 371 -8.11 4.13 -14.13
CA ASN A 371 -8.74 3.51 -12.98
C ASN A 371 -7.98 3.77 -11.66
N THR A 372 -7.66 5.04 -11.44
CA THR A 372 -7.03 5.53 -10.23
C THR A 372 -7.84 6.67 -9.62
N SER A 373 -7.70 6.86 -8.31
CA SER A 373 -8.19 8.03 -7.59
C SER A 373 -7.12 8.53 -6.62
N MET A 374 -7.11 9.83 -6.36
CA MET A 374 -6.17 10.46 -5.44
C MET A 374 -6.90 11.18 -4.32
N ALA A 375 -6.67 10.76 -3.08
CA ALA A 375 -7.10 11.46 -1.89
C ALA A 375 -6.03 12.48 -1.48
N LEU A 376 -6.38 13.76 -1.42
CA LEU A 376 -5.46 14.77 -0.89
C LEU A 376 -5.40 14.70 0.63
N ALA A 377 -4.20 14.84 1.19
CA ALA A 377 -4.00 15.00 2.64
C ALA A 377 -3.40 16.37 3.01
N ILE A 378 -3.29 17.29 2.04
CA ILE A 378 -2.55 18.55 2.18
C ILE A 378 -3.06 19.42 3.34
N ASP A 379 -4.37 19.53 3.52
CA ASP A 379 -5.04 20.34 4.54
C ASP A 379 -5.17 19.68 5.91
N VAL A 380 -4.74 18.41 6.03
CA VAL A 380 -4.81 17.64 7.28
C VAL A 380 -3.43 17.20 7.79
N GLY A 381 -2.36 17.79 7.23
CA GLY A 381 -0.99 17.62 7.69
C GLY A 381 -0.67 18.42 8.96
N GLU A 382 0.50 18.14 9.55
CA GLU A 382 0.96 18.78 10.78
C GLU A 382 2.41 19.26 10.64
N ARG A 383 2.68 20.53 10.97
CA ARG A 383 4.01 21.15 10.79
C ARG A 383 5.14 20.46 11.57
N HIS A 384 4.83 19.74 12.64
CA HIS A 384 5.81 19.11 13.54
C HIS A 384 5.77 17.58 13.50
N ASN A 385 4.90 17.00 12.67
CA ASN A 385 4.64 15.57 12.69
C ASN A 385 4.40 15.06 11.27
N ILE A 386 5.33 14.23 10.79
CA ILE A 386 5.24 13.58 9.49
C ILE A 386 4.10 12.54 9.43
N HIS A 387 3.56 12.16 10.59
CA HIS A 387 2.45 11.23 10.75
C HIS A 387 1.19 11.97 11.27
N PRO A 388 0.48 12.74 10.43
CA PRO A 388 -0.66 13.53 10.89
C PRO A 388 -1.74 12.65 11.51
N LEU A 389 -2.35 13.11 12.61
CA LEU A 389 -3.31 12.32 13.37
C LEU A 389 -4.67 12.15 12.66
N ASP A 390 -5.01 13.04 11.71
CA ASP A 390 -6.29 13.01 11.00
C ASP A 390 -6.38 11.92 9.91
N LYS A 391 -6.24 10.67 10.32
CA LYS A 391 -6.37 9.52 9.42
C LYS A 391 -7.80 9.30 8.92
N LYS A 392 -8.78 9.82 9.67
CA LYS A 392 -10.21 9.75 9.31
C LYS A 392 -10.48 10.45 8.00
N THR A 393 -10.09 11.73 7.89
CA THR A 393 -10.32 12.50 6.66
C THR A 393 -9.65 11.86 5.45
N VAL A 394 -8.44 11.31 5.62
CA VAL A 394 -7.72 10.60 4.54
C VAL A 394 -8.46 9.32 4.13
N GLY A 395 -8.89 8.49 5.08
CA GLY A 395 -9.64 7.27 4.81
C GLY A 395 -10.98 7.52 4.11
N GLU A 396 -11.74 8.53 4.57
CA GLU A 396 -13.01 8.94 3.96
C GLU A 396 -12.82 9.45 2.52
N ARG A 397 -11.74 10.21 2.26
CA ARG A 397 -11.42 10.67 0.88
C ARG A 397 -11.02 9.52 -0.04
N LEU A 398 -10.32 8.51 0.45
CA LEU A 398 -10.09 7.28 -0.31
C LEU A 398 -11.40 6.54 -0.58
N ALA A 399 -12.32 6.52 0.39
CA ALA A 399 -13.61 5.86 0.26
C ALA A 399 -14.49 6.52 -0.81
N LEU A 400 -14.45 7.86 -0.96
CA LEU A 400 -15.08 8.55 -2.09
C LEU A 400 -14.59 7.99 -3.44
N GLY A 401 -13.29 7.76 -3.58
CA GLY A 401 -12.71 7.15 -4.77
C GLY A 401 -13.19 5.72 -5.02
N ALA A 402 -13.26 4.89 -3.97
CA ALA A 402 -13.82 3.54 -4.08
C ALA A 402 -15.31 3.57 -4.45
N ARG A 403 -16.11 4.43 -3.83
CA ARG A 403 -17.54 4.58 -4.13
C ARG A 403 -17.79 4.90 -5.60
N HIS A 404 -16.93 5.71 -6.21
CA HIS A 404 -17.00 5.97 -7.64
C HIS A 404 -16.49 4.79 -8.50
N LEU A 405 -15.24 4.33 -8.27
CA LEU A 405 -14.55 3.39 -9.16
C LEU A 405 -14.95 1.91 -8.97
N VAL A 406 -15.33 1.52 -7.75
CA VAL A 406 -15.70 0.15 -7.38
C VAL A 406 -17.22 -0.01 -7.37
N TYR A 407 -17.94 0.93 -6.73
CA TYR A 407 -19.38 0.83 -6.51
C TYR A 407 -20.23 1.60 -7.55
N GLY A 408 -19.61 2.29 -8.50
CA GLY A 408 -20.31 2.94 -9.60
C GLY A 408 -21.15 4.17 -9.21
N GLU A 409 -20.84 4.84 -8.10
CA GLU A 409 -21.50 6.10 -7.70
C GLU A 409 -21.05 7.28 -8.60
N THR A 410 -21.56 7.32 -9.84
CA THR A 410 -21.12 8.27 -10.89
C THR A 410 -21.46 9.73 -10.62
N LYS A 411 -22.46 10.00 -9.77
CA LYS A 411 -22.87 11.36 -9.39
C LYS A 411 -22.02 11.97 -8.27
N LEU A 412 -21.15 11.18 -7.64
CA LEU A 412 -20.30 11.62 -6.54
C LEU A 412 -19.12 12.44 -7.07
N ASN A 413 -18.90 13.64 -6.54
CA ASN A 413 -17.65 14.35 -6.77
C ASN A 413 -16.57 13.77 -5.83
N TYR A 414 -15.74 12.89 -6.38
CA TYR A 414 -14.77 12.11 -5.60
C TYR A 414 -13.32 12.62 -5.74
N LEU A 415 -13.08 13.60 -6.62
CA LEU A 415 -11.76 14.18 -6.86
C LEU A 415 -11.69 15.63 -6.40
N SER A 416 -10.52 15.99 -5.88
CA SER A 416 -10.14 17.38 -5.63
C SER A 416 -10.11 18.20 -6.93
N PRO A 417 -10.37 19.52 -6.85
CA PRO A 417 -10.20 20.40 -8.00
C PRO A 417 -8.82 20.23 -8.64
N LEU A 418 -8.81 20.09 -9.96
CA LEU A 418 -7.58 19.95 -10.75
C LEU A 418 -7.58 21.03 -11.83
N VAL A 419 -6.41 21.57 -12.14
CA VAL A 419 -6.24 22.44 -13.30
C VAL A 419 -6.64 21.66 -14.55
N ASP A 420 -7.56 22.24 -15.31
CA ASP A 420 -7.97 21.75 -16.62
C ASP A 420 -7.13 22.39 -17.72
N ASN A 421 -7.10 23.72 -17.72
CA ASN A 421 -6.27 24.52 -18.62
C ASN A 421 -5.99 25.90 -18.00
N ALA A 422 -4.97 26.58 -18.50
CA ALA A 422 -4.73 27.98 -18.16
C ALA A 422 -4.26 28.79 -19.38
N LYS A 423 -4.56 30.08 -19.38
CA LYS A 423 -4.15 31.04 -20.41
C LYS A 423 -3.71 32.36 -19.81
N LEU A 424 -2.97 33.14 -20.58
CA LEU A 424 -2.62 34.51 -20.22
C LEU A 424 -3.60 35.50 -20.86
N THR A 425 -4.00 36.52 -20.12
CA THR A 425 -4.81 37.62 -20.64
C THR A 425 -4.41 38.90 -19.93
N ASN A 426 -3.92 39.89 -20.68
CA ASN A 426 -3.52 41.21 -20.17
C ASN A 426 -2.56 41.14 -18.95
N GLY A 427 -1.53 40.29 -19.02
CA GLY A 427 -0.55 40.11 -17.95
C GLY A 427 -1.07 39.35 -16.72
N ARG A 428 -2.26 38.74 -16.80
CA ARG A 428 -2.84 37.91 -15.74
C ARG A 428 -2.96 36.47 -16.20
N ALA A 429 -2.75 35.54 -15.27
CA ALA A 429 -2.98 34.12 -15.48
C ALA A 429 -4.42 33.75 -15.15
N ILE A 430 -5.12 33.15 -16.11
CA ILE A 430 -6.50 32.71 -16.00
C ILE A 430 -6.50 31.18 -15.97
N ILE A 431 -6.87 30.60 -14.83
CA ILE A 431 -6.72 29.16 -14.55
C ILE A 431 -8.10 28.55 -14.38
N ASN A 432 -8.45 27.58 -15.22
CA ASN A 432 -9.71 26.86 -15.16
C ASN A 432 -9.53 25.52 -14.45
N PHE A 433 -10.49 25.17 -13.59
CA PHE A 433 -10.51 23.94 -12.82
C PHE A 433 -11.65 23.02 -13.23
N LYS A 434 -11.41 21.72 -13.12
CA LYS A 434 -12.40 20.63 -13.18
C LYS A 434 -12.53 19.93 -11.81
N HIS A 435 -13.52 19.06 -11.65
CA HIS A 435 -13.87 18.37 -10.39
C HIS A 435 -14.39 19.29 -9.25
N ILE A 436 -15.21 20.26 -9.64
CA ILE A 436 -15.69 21.34 -8.79
C ILE A 436 -17.21 21.32 -8.56
N ASN A 437 -17.94 20.37 -9.15
CA ASN A 437 -19.41 20.24 -9.11
C ASN A 437 -20.14 21.60 -9.23
N LYS A 438 -20.51 22.25 -8.11
CA LYS A 438 -21.21 23.56 -8.10
C LYS A 438 -20.29 24.78 -8.21
N GLY A 439 -18.99 24.63 -7.99
CA GLY A 439 -18.01 25.71 -8.09
C GLY A 439 -16.87 25.61 -7.07
N LEU A 440 -15.89 26.50 -7.24
CA LEU A 440 -14.81 26.70 -6.29
C LEU A 440 -15.27 27.52 -5.08
N VAL A 441 -14.68 27.23 -3.92
CA VAL A 441 -14.93 27.86 -2.63
C VAL A 441 -13.61 28.34 -2.04
N VAL A 442 -13.60 29.56 -1.52
CA VAL A 442 -12.47 30.11 -0.74
C VAL A 442 -12.79 29.96 0.74
N LYS A 443 -11.90 29.35 1.52
CA LYS A 443 -12.00 29.33 2.98
C LYS A 443 -11.25 30.55 3.55
N GLY A 444 -12.00 31.59 3.91
CA GLY A 444 -11.47 32.85 4.42
C GLY A 444 -11.85 34.04 3.53
N GLU A 445 -11.38 35.23 3.88
CA GLU A 445 -11.78 36.48 3.22
C GLU A 445 -11.08 36.70 1.87
N LYS A 446 -9.83 36.24 1.74
CA LYS A 446 -9.00 36.38 0.54
C LYS A 446 -8.55 35.02 0.01
N LEU A 447 -8.42 34.89 -1.30
CA LEU A 447 -7.84 33.70 -1.93
C LEU A 447 -6.30 33.81 -1.86
N LEU A 448 -5.67 32.79 -1.26
CA LEU A 448 -4.24 32.77 -0.95
C LEU A 448 -3.56 31.51 -1.52
N GLY A 449 -2.24 31.44 -1.37
CA GLY A 449 -1.44 30.26 -1.73
C GLY A 449 -0.98 30.22 -3.19
N PHE A 450 -1.18 31.30 -3.96
CA PHE A 450 -0.67 31.44 -5.32
C PHE A 450 0.66 32.20 -5.36
N ALA A 451 1.59 31.71 -6.18
CA ALA A 451 2.82 32.41 -6.53
C ALA A 451 2.98 32.52 -8.04
N ILE A 452 3.59 33.60 -8.53
CA ILE A 452 3.75 33.89 -9.96
C ILE A 452 5.18 34.31 -10.26
N ALA A 453 5.70 33.95 -11.44
CA ALA A 453 7.05 34.32 -11.87
C ALA A 453 7.08 34.68 -13.37
N GLY A 454 8.04 35.53 -13.74
CA GLY A 454 8.42 35.77 -15.14
C GLY A 454 9.40 34.72 -15.66
N ALA A 455 10.08 35.01 -16.77
CA ALA A 455 11.04 34.08 -17.40
C ALA A 455 12.24 33.73 -16.49
N ASP A 456 12.55 34.57 -15.50
CA ASP A 456 13.64 34.37 -14.55
C ASP A 456 13.34 33.34 -13.44
N LYS A 457 12.11 32.80 -13.41
CA LYS A 457 11.62 31.84 -12.40
C LYS A 457 11.71 32.34 -10.96
N LYS A 458 11.83 33.64 -10.73
CA LYS A 458 11.80 34.22 -9.39
C LYS A 458 10.36 34.35 -8.93
N PHE A 459 9.87 33.32 -8.24
CA PHE A 459 8.51 33.28 -7.72
C PHE A 459 8.31 34.29 -6.59
N ILE A 460 7.21 35.03 -6.67
CA ILE A 460 6.71 35.92 -5.62
C ILE A 460 5.24 35.58 -5.35
N TRP A 461 4.78 35.84 -4.12
CA TRP A 461 3.37 35.68 -3.78
C TRP A 461 2.50 36.56 -4.69
N ALA A 462 1.35 36.01 -5.11
CA ALA A 462 0.48 36.63 -6.09
C ALA A 462 -0.90 36.94 -5.51
N GLU A 463 -1.54 37.98 -6.04
CA GLU A 463 -2.96 38.24 -5.81
C GLU A 463 -3.79 37.25 -6.64
N ALA A 464 -4.91 36.79 -6.08
CA ALA A 464 -5.80 35.86 -6.75
C ALA A 464 -7.27 36.13 -6.42
N THR A 465 -8.15 35.94 -7.40
CA THR A 465 -9.60 36.05 -7.22
C THR A 465 -10.35 34.97 -7.98
N LEU A 466 -11.50 34.55 -7.44
CA LEU A 466 -12.45 33.72 -8.18
C LEU A 466 -13.21 34.56 -9.20
N SER A 467 -13.50 33.97 -10.36
CA SER A 467 -14.41 34.55 -11.33
C SER A 467 -15.81 34.77 -10.73
N SER A 468 -16.42 35.91 -11.03
CA SER A 468 -17.80 36.26 -10.67
C SER A 468 -18.86 35.61 -11.58
N THR A 469 -18.43 34.78 -12.54
CA THR A 469 -19.33 34.08 -13.47
C THR A 469 -20.10 32.94 -12.79
N ASN A 470 -21.21 32.52 -13.40
CA ASN A 470 -22.11 31.49 -12.86
C ASN A 470 -21.43 30.13 -12.63
N THR A 471 -20.38 29.78 -13.37
CA THR A 471 -19.70 28.48 -13.26
C THR A 471 -18.65 28.42 -12.14
N LYS A 472 -18.22 29.56 -11.57
CA LYS A 472 -17.24 29.68 -10.47
C LYS A 472 -16.06 28.70 -10.56
N ASN A 473 -15.57 28.44 -11.76
CA ASN A 473 -14.56 27.40 -12.05
C ASN A 473 -13.18 27.96 -12.37
N GLN A 474 -13.02 29.28 -12.25
CA GLN A 474 -11.86 29.99 -12.76
C GLN A 474 -11.25 30.87 -11.67
N VAL A 475 -9.92 30.82 -11.59
CA VAL A 475 -9.11 31.72 -10.77
C VAL A 475 -8.32 32.66 -11.69
N THR A 476 -8.33 33.95 -11.38
CA THR A 476 -7.42 34.93 -11.99
C THR A 476 -6.29 35.23 -11.02
N VAL A 477 -5.04 35.10 -11.47
CA VAL A 477 -3.81 35.29 -10.67
C VAL A 477 -2.94 36.37 -11.30
N TRP A 478 -2.41 37.30 -10.50
CA TRP A 478 -1.52 38.36 -11.00
C TRP A 478 -0.60 38.90 -9.91
N HIS A 479 0.42 39.64 -10.32
CA HIS A 479 1.20 40.51 -9.45
C HIS A 479 1.61 41.76 -10.24
N ASP A 480 1.52 42.95 -9.65
CA ASP A 480 1.68 44.21 -10.38
C ASP A 480 3.07 44.37 -11.02
N ASN A 481 4.09 43.77 -10.41
CA ASN A 481 5.47 43.77 -10.91
C ASN A 481 5.77 42.71 -11.98
N ILE A 482 4.84 41.79 -12.28
CA ILE A 482 5.04 40.70 -13.26
C ILE A 482 4.12 40.93 -14.47
N LYS A 483 4.60 41.67 -15.47
CA LYS A 483 3.81 42.02 -16.67
C LYS A 483 3.68 40.87 -17.68
N SER A 484 4.70 40.01 -17.73
CA SER A 484 4.76 38.85 -18.64
C SER A 484 4.96 37.57 -17.83
N PRO A 485 3.93 37.11 -17.11
CA PRO A 485 4.03 35.88 -16.31
C PRO A 485 4.31 34.68 -17.21
N LYS A 486 5.21 33.81 -16.76
CA LYS A 486 5.56 32.54 -17.41
C LYS A 486 5.25 31.32 -16.55
N TYR A 487 5.15 31.50 -15.24
CA TYR A 487 4.87 30.41 -14.32
C TYR A 487 3.86 30.82 -13.25
N VAL A 488 2.98 29.90 -12.87
CA VAL A 488 2.12 30.02 -11.68
C VAL A 488 2.19 28.75 -10.86
N ARG A 489 2.34 28.91 -9.54
CA ARG A 489 2.26 27.84 -8.56
C ARG A 489 1.05 28.05 -7.65
N TYR A 490 0.40 26.96 -7.25
CA TYR A 490 -0.57 26.96 -6.16
C TYR A 490 -0.19 25.90 -5.13
N ALA A 491 -0.22 26.28 -3.86
CA ALA A 491 0.08 25.40 -2.73
C ALA A 491 1.42 24.63 -2.88
N TRP A 492 2.44 25.29 -3.46
CA TRP A 492 3.74 24.69 -3.72
C TRP A 492 4.69 24.96 -2.55
N GLY A 493 4.92 23.93 -1.73
CA GLY A 493 5.80 23.98 -0.57
C GLY A 493 5.63 22.76 0.32
N ASN A 494 6.47 22.61 1.35
CA ASN A 494 6.37 21.50 2.30
C ASN A 494 5.05 21.59 3.09
N ASN A 495 4.72 22.81 3.55
CA ASN A 495 3.50 23.13 4.28
C ASN A 495 2.88 24.45 3.78
N PRO A 496 2.11 24.43 2.67
CA PRO A 496 1.34 25.57 2.18
C PRO A 496 0.10 25.85 3.06
N GLU A 497 0.30 26.23 4.33
CA GLU A 497 -0.80 26.40 5.30
C GLU A 497 -1.84 27.45 4.89
N ASN A 498 -1.44 28.43 4.07
CA ASN A 498 -2.33 29.48 3.56
C ASN A 498 -3.16 29.04 2.35
N ALA A 499 -2.94 27.84 1.79
CA ALA A 499 -3.70 27.35 0.66
C ALA A 499 -5.16 27.10 1.05
N ASN A 500 -6.08 27.86 0.44
CA ASN A 500 -7.47 27.91 0.91
C ASN A 500 -8.54 27.78 -0.18
N LEU A 501 -8.18 27.23 -1.34
CA LEU A 501 -9.11 26.91 -2.44
C LEU A 501 -9.65 25.49 -2.30
N TYR A 502 -10.97 25.33 -2.37
CA TYR A 502 -11.70 24.07 -2.24
C TYR A 502 -12.79 23.95 -3.31
N ASN A 503 -13.41 22.78 -3.46
CA ASN A 503 -14.73 22.68 -4.09
C ASN A 503 -15.88 22.79 -3.09
N ASP A 504 -17.09 22.81 -3.61
CA ASP A 504 -18.37 22.79 -2.89
C ASP A 504 -18.59 21.54 -2.01
N GLN A 505 -17.77 20.51 -2.12
CA GLN A 505 -17.78 19.31 -1.29
C GLN A 505 -16.70 19.34 -0.19
N GLY A 506 -15.95 20.44 -0.07
CA GLY A 506 -14.92 20.60 0.95
C GLY A 506 -13.61 19.88 0.67
N LEU A 507 -13.37 19.41 -0.57
CA LEU A 507 -12.07 18.87 -0.99
C LEU A 507 -11.12 20.00 -1.39
N PRO A 508 -9.87 20.02 -0.89
CA PRO A 508 -8.89 21.05 -1.23
C PRO A 508 -8.49 20.95 -2.70
N ALA A 509 -8.18 22.08 -3.34
CA ALA A 509 -7.65 22.11 -4.70
C ALA A 509 -6.25 21.47 -4.76
N THR A 510 -5.99 20.76 -5.85
CA THR A 510 -4.72 20.07 -6.08
C THR A 510 -3.60 21.07 -6.31
N PRO A 511 -2.46 20.96 -5.59
CA PRO A 511 -1.27 21.75 -5.88
C PRO A 511 -0.83 21.59 -7.33
N PHE A 512 -0.25 22.63 -7.88
CA PHE A 512 0.32 22.56 -9.22
C PHE A 512 1.44 23.59 -9.41
N ASN A 513 2.29 23.29 -10.39
CA ASN A 513 3.22 24.22 -11.00
C ASN A 513 2.92 24.27 -12.51
N TYR A 514 2.39 25.38 -13.00
CA TYR A 514 1.96 25.55 -14.38
C TYR A 514 2.93 26.44 -15.15
N ASP A 515 3.34 25.99 -16.34
CA ASP A 515 4.22 26.69 -17.27
C ASP A 515 3.44 27.15 -18.50
N PHE A 516 3.44 28.47 -18.75
CA PHE A 516 2.85 29.09 -19.93
C PHE A 516 3.89 29.12 -21.06
N LYS A 517 3.85 28.08 -21.90
CA LYS A 517 4.67 27.97 -23.12
C LYS A 517 4.55 29.22 -23.99
#